data_AF-A0ABD5S489-F1
#
_entry.id   AF-A0ABD5S489-F1
#
_cell.length_a   1.000
_cell.length_b   1.000
_cell.length_c   1.000
_cell.angle_alpha   90.00
_cell.angle_beta   90.00
_cell.angle_gamma   90.00
#
_symmetry.space_group_name_H-M   'P 1'
#
loop_
_entity.id
_entity.type
_entity.pdbx_description
1 polymer ?
#
loop_
_entity_poly.entity_id
_entity_poly.type
_entity_poly.pdbx_seq_one_letter_code
_entity_poly.pdbx_strand_id
1 'polypeptide(L)' 'MKFVEEIVVEEFLPTFRSMLAEDLRERGLTQHEVAEALGISQSAVSKYAHGEVSRRREFLEDERVRDLVARIGEGLATG' A
#
# COMPACT_ATOMS: atom_id res chain seq x y z
N MET A 1 4.28 -4.71 -25.40
CA MET A 1 4.48 -3.40 -24.74
C MET A 1 3.32 -3.24 -23.79
N LYS A 2 3.57 -2.94 -22.51
CA LYS A 2 2.48 -2.63 -21.58
C LYS A 2 2.10 -1.15 -21.72
N PHE A 3 0.82 -0.85 -21.61
CA PHE A 3 0.32 0.51 -21.40
C PHE A 3 0.75 1.03 -20.04
N VAL A 4 0.80 2.35 -19.88
CA VAL A 4 1.17 2.98 -18.60
C VAL A 4 0.18 2.54 -17.52
N GLU A 5 -1.10 2.47 -17.86
CA GLU A 5 -2.19 2.03 -17.00
C GLU A 5 -2.00 0.59 -16.53
N GLU A 6 -1.52 -0.30 -17.40
CA GLU A 6 -1.21 -1.69 -17.03
C GLU A 6 -0.07 -1.73 -16.01
N ILE A 7 0.98 -0.94 -16.18
CA ILE A 7 2.07 -0.83 -15.20
C ILE A 7 1.53 -0.31 -13.86
N VAL A 8 0.66 0.71 -13.90
CA VAL A 8 0.07 1.26 -12.67
C VAL A 8 -0.76 0.21 -11.93
N VAL A 9 -1.65 -0.49 -12.63
CA VAL A 9 -2.60 -1.42 -12.03
C VAL A 9 -1.92 -2.71 -11.56
N GLU A 10 -1.02 -3.26 -12.37
CA GLU A 10 -0.42 -4.58 -12.12
C GLU A 10 0.83 -4.52 -11.24
N GLU A 11 1.55 -3.40 -11.24
CA GLU A 11 2.88 -3.32 -10.63
C GLU A 11 2.97 -2.25 -9.54
N PHE A 12 2.53 -1.03 -9.82
CA PHE A 12 2.64 0.08 -8.86
C PHE A 12 1.62 -0.06 -7.72
N LEU A 13 0.32 -0.14 -8.02
CA LEU A 13 -0.73 -0.14 -7.00
C LEU A 13 -0.62 -1.30 -6.01
N PRO A 14 -0.29 -2.55 -6.39
CA PRO A 14 -0.11 -3.63 -5.43
C PRO A 14 1.08 -3.37 -4.50
N THR A 15 2.19 -2.85 -5.03
CA THR A 15 3.37 -2.48 -4.24
C THR A 15 3.04 -1.34 -3.28
N PHE A 16 2.47 -0.26 -3.79
CA PHE A 16 2.12 0.94 -3.04
C PHE A 16 1.09 0.66 -1.94
N ARG A 17 0.02 -0.11 -2.24
CA ARG A 17 -0.99 -0.50 -1.24
C ARG A 17 -0.39 -1.38 -0.15
N SER A 18 0.57 -2.25 -0.48
CA SER A 18 1.28 -3.04 0.53
C SER A 18 2.10 -2.17 1.46
N MET A 19 2.87 -1.22 0.91
CA MET A 19 3.64 -0.25 1.70
C MET A 19 2.75 0.60 2.61
N LEU A 20 1.61 1.07 2.08
CA LEU A 20 0.68 1.90 2.84
C LEU A 20 -0.05 1.10 3.93
N ALA A 21 -0.42 -0.16 3.66
CA ALA A 21 -0.97 -1.04 4.68
C ALA A 21 0.06 -1.32 5.80
N GLU A 22 1.33 -1.55 5.45
CA GLU A 22 2.43 -1.72 6.41
C GLU A 22 2.62 -0.47 7.29
N ASP A 23 2.73 0.72 6.68
CA ASP A 23 2.88 2.00 7.40
C ASP A 23 1.72 2.26 8.38
N LEU A 24 0.47 2.05 7.95
CA LEU A 24 -0.69 2.20 8.83
C LEU A 24 -0.71 1.18 9.97
N ARG A 25 -0.24 -0.04 9.73
CA ARG A 25 -0.09 -1.07 10.77
C ARG A 25 0.98 -0.69 11.79
N GLU A 26 2.10 -0.14 11.34
CA GLU A 26 3.18 0.37 12.20
C GLU A 26 2.71 1.56 13.07
N ARG A 27 1.76 2.35 12.56
CA ARG A 27 1.07 3.43 13.30
C ARG A 27 0.01 2.94 14.29
N GLY A 28 -0.22 1.63 14.38
CA GLY A 28 -1.10 1.01 15.38
C GLY A 28 -2.53 0.70 14.91
N LEU A 29 -2.86 0.92 13.64
CA LEU A 29 -4.19 0.59 13.13
C LEU A 29 -4.41 -0.94 13.10
N THR A 30 -5.62 -1.36 13.41
CA THR A 30 -6.08 -2.74 13.23
C THR A 30 -6.21 -3.07 11.73
N GLN A 31 -6.23 -4.36 11.37
CA GLN A 31 -6.46 -4.75 9.98
C GLN A 31 -7.81 -4.27 9.43
N HIS A 32 -8.82 -4.14 10.30
CA HIS A 32 -10.12 -3.63 9.92
C HIS A 32 -10.06 -2.13 9.62
N GLU A 33 -9.43 -1.33 10.49
CA GLU A 33 -9.24 0.12 10.26
C GLU A 33 -8.41 0.39 9.00
N VAL A 34 -7.38 -0.42 8.74
CA VAL A 34 -6.61 -0.33 7.49
C VAL A 34 -7.48 -0.65 6.27
N ALA A 35 -8.35 -1.66 6.37
CA ALA A 35 -9.25 -2.02 5.27
C ALA A 35 -10.23 -0.89 4.94
N GLU A 36 -10.82 -0.28 5.98
CA GLU A 36 -11.69 0.89 5.86
C GLU A 36 -10.94 2.09 5.25
N ALA A 37 -9.76 2.43 5.78
CA ALA A 37 -8.96 3.56 5.30
C ALA A 37 -8.52 3.42 3.83
N LEU A 38 -8.23 2.20 3.38
CA LEU A 38 -7.82 1.92 2.01
C LEU A 38 -8.99 1.64 1.06
N GLY A 39 -10.22 1.52 1.56
CA GLY A 39 -11.39 1.18 0.76
C GLY A 39 -11.30 -0.20 0.10
N ILE A 40 -10.73 -1.19 0.81
CA ILE A 40 -10.54 -2.57 0.33
C ILE A 40 -11.04 -3.60 1.35
N SER A 41 -11.11 -4.87 0.96
CA SER A 41 -11.48 -5.92 1.91
C SER A 41 -10.38 -6.19 2.94
N GLN A 42 -10.76 -6.60 4.15
CA GLN A 42 -9.81 -7.07 5.16
C GLN A 42 -8.96 -8.25 4.65
N SER A 43 -9.52 -9.11 3.80
CA SER A 43 -8.77 -10.20 3.16
C SER A 43 -7.67 -9.69 2.21
N ALA A 44 -7.86 -8.55 1.56
CA ALA A 44 -6.83 -7.91 0.74
C ALA A 44 -5.70 -7.35 1.63
N VAL A 45 -6.04 -6.72 2.75
CA VAL A 45 -5.06 -6.27 3.77
C VAL A 45 -4.26 -7.45 4.32
N SER A 46 -4.91 -8.59 4.59
CA SER A 46 -4.21 -9.79 5.04
C SER A 46 -3.17 -10.27 4.02
N LYS A 47 -3.50 -10.27 2.72
CA LYS A 47 -2.54 -10.66 1.67
C LYS A 47 -1.32 -9.74 1.62
N TYR A 48 -1.51 -8.44 1.80
CA TYR A 48 -0.40 -7.48 1.89
C TYR A 48 0.49 -7.77 3.10
N ALA A 49 -0.11 -7.94 4.28
CA ALA A 49 0.61 -8.20 5.53
C ALA A 49 1.43 -9.50 5.51
N HIS A 50 0.99 -10.51 4.74
CA HIS A 50 1.68 -11.80 4.61
C HIS A 50 2.64 -11.86 3.42
N GLY A 51 2.82 -10.74 2.68
CA GLY A 51 3.73 -10.70 1.53
C GLY A 51 3.26 -11.54 0.34
N GLU A 52 1.96 -11.87 0.27
CA GLU A 52 1.37 -12.69 -0.79
C GLU A 52 1.10 -11.90 -2.09
N VAL A 53 1.53 -10.63 -2.14
CA VAL A 53 1.34 -9.74 -3.26
C VAL A 53 2.69 -9.38 -3.87
N SER A 54 2.75 -9.42 -5.20
CA SER A 54 3.94 -9.02 -5.95
C SER A 54 4.33 -7.58 -5.63
N ARG A 55 5.57 -7.38 -5.21
CA ARG A 55 6.17 -6.07 -4.94
C ARG A 55 7.34 -5.85 -5.88
N ARG A 56 7.39 -4.69 -6.54
CA ARG A 56 8.52 -4.31 -7.40
C ARG A 56 9.54 -3.51 -6.60
N ARG A 57 10.80 -3.94 -6.63
CA ARG A 57 11.89 -3.32 -5.85
C ARG A 57 12.07 -1.86 -6.23
N GLU A 58 11.90 -1.56 -7.52
CA GLU A 58 12.01 -0.23 -8.10
C GLU A 58 11.06 0.77 -7.42
N PHE A 59 9.85 0.37 -7.02
CA PHE A 59 8.92 1.23 -6.29
C PHE A 59 9.16 1.21 -4.77
N LEU A 60 9.60 0.08 -4.22
CA LEU A 60 9.91 -0.04 -2.79
C LEU A 60 11.08 0.84 -2.36
N GLU A 61 12.05 1.04 -3.24
CA GLU A 61 13.29 1.77 -2.98
C GLU A 61 13.25 3.22 -3.45
N ASP A 62 12.27 3.61 -4.27
CA ASP A 62 12.11 5.00 -4.72
C ASP A 62 11.68 5.92 -3.56
N GLU A 63 12.53 6.90 -3.26
CA GLU A 63 12.30 7.86 -2.19
C GLU A 63 10.97 8.61 -2.32
N ARG A 64 10.56 8.97 -3.54
CA ARG A 64 9.31 9.70 -3.78
C ARG A 64 8.10 8.84 -3.45
N VAL A 65 8.19 7.53 -3.67
CA VAL A 65 7.12 6.59 -3.32
C VAL A 65 7.03 6.44 -1.81
N ARG A 66 8.17 6.32 -1.12
CA ARG A 66 8.23 6.27 0.35
C ARG A 66 7.67 7.54 0.99
N ASP A 67 8.06 8.71 0.49
CA ASP A 67 7.54 10.00 0.94
C ASP A 67 6.03 10.11 0.72
N LEU A 68 5.54 9.61 -0.42
CA LEU A 68 4.11 9.56 -0.72
C LEU A 68 3.35 8.64 0.24
N VAL A 69 3.90 7.46 0.56
CA VAL A 69 3.34 6.54 1.55
C VAL A 69 3.27 7.22 2.91
N ALA A 70 4.36 7.81 3.40
CA ALA A 70 4.39 8.47 4.70
C ALA A 70 3.38 9.63 4.78
N ARG A 71 3.28 10.46 3.74
CA ARG A 71 2.35 11.60 3.69
C ARG A 71 0.89 11.16 3.66
N ILE A 72 0.56 10.15 2.86
CA ILE A 72 -0.82 9.63 2.78
C ILE A 72 -1.16 8.86 4.06
N GLY A 73 -0.24 8.05 4.57
CA GLY A 73 -0.40 7.28 5.80
C GLY A 73 -0.66 8.16 7.01
N GLU A 74 0.06 9.27 7.15
CA GLU A 74 -0.22 10.30 8.16
C GLU A 74 -1.67 10.80 8.06
N GLY A 75 -2.08 11.26 6.86
CA GLY A 75 -3.44 11.78 6.66
C GLY A 75 -4.54 10.76 6.92
N LEU A 76 -4.34 9.50 6.52
CA LEU A 76 -5.29 8.42 6.78
C LEU A 76 -5.34 8.00 8.25
N ALA A 77 -4.23 8.08 8.97
CA ALA A 77 -4.18 7.72 10.39
C ALA A 77 -4.81 8.79 11.29
N THR A 78 -4.79 10.06 10.88
CA THR A 78 -5.33 11.17 11.69
C THR A 78 -6.78 11.52 11.40
N GLY A 79 -7.33 11.10 10.24
CA GLY A 79 -8.71 11.38 9.83
C GLY A 79 -8.91 12.79 9.30
#